data_AF-A0A954P5S0-F1
#
_entry.id   AF-A0A954P5S0-F1
#
_cell.length_a   1.000
_cell.length_b   1.000
_cell.length_c   1.000
_cell.angle_alpha   90.00
_cell.angle_beta   90.00
_cell.angle_gamma   90.00
#
_symmetry.space_group_name_H-M   'P 1'
#
loop_
_entity.id
_entity.type
_entity.pdbx_description
1 polymer ?
#
loop_
_entity_poly.entity_id
_entity_poly.type
_entity_poly.pdbx_seq_one_letter_code
_entity_poly.pdbx_strand_id
1 'polypeptide(L)'
;MKIRSRWLTLAAARGIVSLMRLLFWTCRCDVVAEADQSNPYEETGESRYLYSIWHDQIIMTLFTGRPKKMAGLVSRHQDGSYVADTMSLAGIQPVRGSTSRGGAQALRELMHAASEYHIA
;
A
#
# COMPACT_ATOMS: atom_id res chain seq x y z
N MET A 1 -17.83 -13.17 -3.27
CA MET A 1 -17.78 -13.80 -4.61
C MET A 1 -16.33 -14.07 -4.98
N LYS A 2 -15.96 -15.29 -5.36
CA LYS A 2 -14.57 -15.64 -5.74
C LYS A 2 -14.40 -15.47 -7.24
N ILE A 3 -13.74 -14.39 -7.68
CA ILE A 3 -13.41 -14.17 -9.09
C ILE A 3 -12.18 -15.03 -9.40
N ARG A 4 -12.35 -16.06 -10.24
CA ARG A 4 -11.25 -16.97 -10.61
C ARG A 4 -10.37 -16.43 -11.74
N SER A 5 -10.87 -15.50 -12.54
CA SER A 5 -10.12 -14.94 -13.68
C SER A 5 -9.14 -13.87 -13.22
N ARG A 6 -7.83 -14.14 -13.38
CA ARG A 6 -6.75 -13.19 -13.08
C ARG A 6 -6.88 -11.88 -13.88
N TRP A 7 -7.32 -11.97 -15.13
CA TRP A 7 -7.52 -10.78 -15.96
C TRP A 7 -8.66 -9.92 -15.45
N LEU A 8 -9.80 -10.51 -15.06
CA LEU A 8 -10.91 -9.77 -14.46
C LEU A 8 -10.48 -9.09 -13.15
N THR A 9 -9.70 -9.79 -12.34
CA THR A 9 -9.13 -9.23 -11.12
C THR A 9 -8.26 -8.00 -11.39
N LEU A 10 -7.34 -8.09 -12.36
CA LEU A 10 -6.47 -6.97 -12.72
C LEU A 10 -7.25 -5.81 -13.35
N ALA A 11 -8.25 -6.10 -14.18
CA ALA A 11 -9.13 -5.10 -14.76
C ALA A 11 -9.93 -4.38 -13.67
N ALA A 12 -10.49 -5.13 -12.70
CA ALA A 12 -11.18 -4.56 -11.55
C ALA A 12 -10.26 -3.70 -10.69
N ALA A 13 -9.05 -4.18 -10.37
CA ALA A 13 -8.07 -3.41 -9.60
C ALA A 13 -7.68 -2.10 -10.31
N ARG A 14 -7.42 -2.14 -11.63
CA ARG A 14 -7.17 -0.93 -12.43
C ARG A 14 -8.36 0.01 -12.44
N GLY A 15 -9.57 -0.51 -12.59
CA GLY A 15 -10.81 0.27 -12.54
C GLY A 15 -10.96 0.99 -11.20
N ILE A 16 -10.81 0.26 -10.09
CA ILE A 16 -10.89 0.81 -8.72
C ILE A 16 -9.81 1.88 -8.51
N VAL A 17 -8.55 1.59 -8.84
CA VAL A 17 -7.45 2.56 -8.66
C VAL A 17 -7.68 3.82 -9.50
N SER A 18 -8.16 3.67 -10.74
CA SER A 18 -8.43 4.82 -11.62
C SER A 18 -9.59 5.65 -11.11
N LEU A 19 -10.67 5.00 -10.65
CA LEU A 19 -11.82 5.66 -10.05
C LEU A 19 -11.44 6.39 -8.76
N MET A 20 -10.68 5.76 -7.88
CA MET A 20 -10.22 6.38 -6.63
C MET A 20 -9.27 7.55 -6.91
N ARG A 21 -8.35 7.43 -7.86
CA ARG A 21 -7.51 8.55 -8.28
C ARG A 21 -8.33 9.72 -8.83
N LEU A 22 -9.36 9.45 -9.63
CA LEU A 22 -10.25 10.49 -10.15
C LEU A 22 -11.05 11.15 -9.02
N LEU A 23 -11.57 10.36 -8.08
CA LEU A 23 -12.29 10.86 -6.92
C LEU A 23 -11.40 11.77 -6.07
N PHE A 24 -10.22 11.28 -5.67
CA PHE A 24 -9.30 12.05 -4.83
C PHE A 24 -8.71 13.26 -5.55
N TRP A 25 -8.65 13.24 -6.89
CA TRP A 25 -8.32 14.43 -7.68
C TRP A 25 -9.38 15.54 -7.56
N THR A 26 -10.64 15.19 -7.28
CA THR A 26 -11.70 16.17 -6.95
C THR A 26 -11.73 16.58 -5.49
N CYS A 27 -10.97 15.91 -4.62
CA CYS A 27 -10.88 16.22 -3.20
C CYS A 27 -9.72 17.18 -2.93
N ARG A 28 -9.92 18.11 -1.99
CA ARG A 28 -8.80 18.84 -1.39
C ARG A 28 -8.27 18.01 -0.24
N CYS A 29 -7.13 17.37 -0.43
CA CYS A 29 -6.44 16.66 0.64
C CYS A 29 -5.27 17.50 1.13
N ASP A 30 -5.12 17.58 2.44
CA ASP A 30 -4.00 18.26 3.10
C ASP A 30 -3.28 17.25 3.98
N VAL A 31 -1.96 17.21 3.89
CA VAL A 31 -1.12 16.25 4.61
C VAL A 31 -0.20 17.03 5.51
N VAL A 32 -0.53 17.01 6.80
CA VAL A 32 0.25 17.69 7.83
C VAL A 32 1.21 16.69 8.44
N ALA A 33 2.49 16.84 8.11
CA ALA A 33 3.57 16.09 8.75
C ALA A 33 4.08 16.87 9.97
N GLU A 34 4.18 16.21 11.13
CA GLU A 34 4.66 16.83 12.37
C GLU A 34 6.18 16.98 12.38
N ALA A 35 6.89 16.09 11.71
CA ALA A 35 8.34 16.06 11.63
C ALA A 35 8.83 16.25 10.19
N ASP A 36 9.98 16.92 10.04
CA ASP A 36 10.62 17.10 8.74
C ASP A 36 10.87 15.73 8.07
N GLN A 37 10.62 15.67 6.76
CA GLN A 37 10.82 14.49 5.93
C GLN A 37 10.01 13.26 6.36
N SER A 38 8.94 13.42 7.13
CA SER A 38 8.07 12.30 7.54
C SER A 38 6.84 12.11 6.65
N ASN A 39 6.59 13.01 5.67
CA ASN A 39 5.47 12.89 4.74
C ASN A 39 5.65 11.68 3.79
N PRO A 40 4.76 10.67 3.80
CA PRO A 40 4.90 9.46 2.98
C PRO A 40 4.76 9.70 1.46
N TYR A 41 4.32 10.90 1.06
CA TYR A 41 4.10 11.27 -0.34
C TYR A 41 5.23 12.13 -0.94
N GLU A 42 6.23 12.47 -0.13
CA GLU A 42 7.40 13.26 -0.50
C GLU A 42 8.67 12.41 -0.50
N GLU A 43 9.77 12.96 -1.02
CA GLU A 43 11.07 12.29 -0.93
C GLU A 43 11.71 12.54 0.43
N THR A 44 12.00 11.47 1.17
CA THR A 44 12.57 11.51 2.52
C THR A 44 14.09 11.24 2.54
N GLY A 45 14.75 11.34 1.38
CA GLY A 45 16.17 11.03 1.22
C GLY A 45 16.50 9.58 1.61
N GLU A 46 17.41 9.43 2.57
CA GLU A 46 17.85 8.12 3.11
C GLU A 46 16.98 7.64 4.28
N SER A 47 16.19 8.51 4.90
CA SER A 47 15.34 8.16 6.05
C SER A 47 14.21 7.22 5.65
N ARG A 48 13.97 6.21 6.47
CA ARG A 48 12.88 5.24 6.32
C ARG A 48 12.05 5.19 7.60
N TYR A 49 10.73 5.13 7.43
CA TYR A 49 9.77 5.22 8.53
C TYR A 49 8.85 4.00 8.52
N LEU A 50 8.33 3.67 9.71
CA LEU A 50 7.23 2.75 9.89
C LEU A 50 5.94 3.57 10.11
N TYR A 51 5.01 3.49 9.16
CA TYR A 51 3.73 4.17 9.20
C TYR A 51 2.65 3.22 9.73
N SER A 52 2.28 3.39 11.00
CA SER A 52 1.18 2.64 11.58
C SER A 52 -0.14 3.30 11.22
N ILE A 53 -0.95 2.63 10.40
CA ILE A 53 -2.27 3.12 9.98
C ILE A 53 -3.40 2.25 10.52
N TRP A 54 -4.55 2.88 10.75
CA TRP A 54 -5.79 2.17 11.03
C TRP A 54 -6.42 1.65 9.73
N HIS A 55 -7.22 0.58 9.83
CA HIS A 55 -7.78 -0.09 8.65
C HIS A 55 -8.75 0.81 7.86
N ASP A 56 -9.47 1.69 8.53
CA ASP A 56 -10.37 2.69 7.92
C ASP A 56 -9.60 3.78 7.15
N GLN A 57 -8.30 3.95 7.44
CA GLN A 57 -7.43 4.94 6.79
C GLN A 57 -6.66 4.40 5.59
N ILE A 58 -6.82 3.12 5.23
CA ILE A 58 -6.09 2.50 4.11
C ILE A 58 -6.35 3.23 2.79
N ILE A 59 -7.62 3.58 2.52
CA ILE A 59 -8.00 4.28 1.28
C ILE A 59 -7.36 5.67 1.25
N MET A 60 -7.41 6.42 2.36
CA MET A 60 -6.76 7.73 2.44
C MET A 60 -5.25 7.61 2.21
N THR A 61 -4.59 6.66 2.87
CA THR A 61 -3.16 6.41 2.74
C THR A 61 -2.74 6.08 1.30
N LEU A 62 -3.59 5.37 0.56
CA LEU A 62 -3.31 4.98 -0.82
C LEU A 62 -3.53 6.11 -1.85
N PHE A 63 -4.46 7.04 -1.60
CA PHE A 63 -4.99 7.94 -2.63
C PHE A 63 -4.92 9.43 -2.32
N THR A 64 -4.66 9.84 -1.07
CA THR A 64 -4.43 11.24 -0.70
C THR A 64 -3.21 11.84 -1.39
N GLY A 65 -2.19 11.02 -1.65
CA GLY A 65 -1.01 11.39 -2.43
C GLY A 65 -0.51 10.21 -3.25
N ARG A 66 0.72 10.30 -3.75
CA ARG A 66 1.42 9.16 -4.36
C ARG A 66 2.47 8.64 -3.38
N PRO A 67 2.27 7.47 -2.75
CA PRO A 67 3.26 6.89 -1.85
C PRO A 67 4.62 6.80 -2.53
N LYS A 68 5.66 7.23 -1.82
CA LYS A 68 7.04 7.17 -2.31
C LYS A 68 7.77 6.07 -1.57
N LYS A 69 8.36 5.13 -2.32
CA LYS A 69 9.13 4.01 -1.78
C LYS A 69 8.40 3.34 -0.60
N MET A 70 7.13 2.99 -0.73
CA MET A 70 6.39 2.36 0.37
C MET A 70 6.18 0.87 0.10
N ALA A 71 6.34 0.04 1.12
CA ALA A 71 5.98 -1.37 1.12
C ALA A 71 5.00 -1.65 2.24
N GLY A 72 4.04 -2.56 2.01
CA GLY A 72 3.04 -2.87 3.02
C GLY A 72 2.66 -4.33 3.09
N LEU A 73 2.33 -4.79 4.31
CA LEU A 73 1.97 -6.18 4.55
C LEU A 73 0.52 -6.45 4.16
N VAL A 74 0.31 -7.49 3.35
CA VAL A 74 -1.03 -7.93 2.95
C VAL A 74 -1.16 -9.45 3.03
N SER A 75 -2.36 -9.88 3.42
CA SER A 75 -2.67 -11.29 3.66
C SER A 75 -2.42 -12.18 2.44
N ARG A 76 -1.93 -13.40 2.67
CA ARG A 76 -1.80 -14.45 1.64
C ARG A 76 -3.15 -15.02 1.17
N HIS A 77 -4.24 -14.75 1.90
CA HIS A 77 -5.58 -15.19 1.48
C HIS A 77 -5.98 -14.59 0.12
N GLN A 78 -6.92 -15.26 -0.55
CA GLN A 78 -7.34 -14.89 -1.91
C GLN A 78 -7.84 -13.44 -1.99
N ASP A 79 -8.57 -12.97 -0.98
CA ASP A 79 -9.06 -11.58 -0.93
C ASP A 79 -7.91 -10.58 -0.79
N GLY A 80 -6.84 -10.98 -0.10
CA GLY A 80 -5.60 -10.21 -0.03
C GLY A 80 -4.91 -10.08 -1.38
N SER A 81 -5.15 -10.97 -2.34
CA SER A 81 -4.60 -10.83 -3.71
C SER A 81 -5.20 -9.63 -4.45
N TYR A 82 -6.49 -9.37 -4.27
CA TYR A 82 -7.14 -8.18 -4.84
C TYR A 82 -6.54 -6.89 -4.28
N VAL A 83 -6.30 -6.89 -2.97
CA VAL A 83 -5.67 -5.77 -2.26
C VAL A 83 -4.22 -5.60 -2.73
N ALA A 84 -3.44 -6.67 -2.88
CA ALA A 84 -2.06 -6.59 -3.34
C ALA A 84 -1.91 -6.01 -4.75
N ASP A 85 -2.81 -6.38 -5.68
CA ASP A 85 -2.82 -5.78 -7.01
C ASP A 85 -3.16 -4.29 -6.96
N THR A 86 -4.13 -3.92 -6.11
CA THR A 86 -4.53 -2.52 -5.89
C THR A 86 -3.38 -1.70 -5.29
N MET A 87 -2.69 -2.24 -4.28
CA MET A 87 -1.49 -1.64 -3.67
C MET A 87 -0.39 -1.42 -4.72
N SER A 88 -0.09 -2.45 -5.51
CA SER A 88 0.94 -2.37 -6.56
C SER A 88 0.62 -1.27 -7.58
N LEU A 89 -0.65 -1.18 -8.01
CA LEU A 89 -1.11 -0.15 -8.93
C LEU A 89 -1.16 1.25 -8.30
N ALA A 90 -1.39 1.34 -6.99
CA ALA A 90 -1.36 2.59 -6.23
C ALA A 90 0.08 3.10 -5.98
N GLY A 91 1.09 2.22 -6.09
CA GLY A 91 2.50 2.55 -5.90
C GLY A 91 3.12 2.03 -4.60
N ILE A 92 2.45 1.09 -3.93
CA ILE A 92 2.94 0.42 -2.73
C ILE A 92 3.36 -1.00 -3.08
N GLN A 93 4.57 -1.39 -2.69
CA GLN A 93 5.09 -2.75 -2.86
C GLN A 93 4.41 -3.70 -1.87
N PRO A 94 3.59 -4.67 -2.32
CA PRO A 94 2.93 -5.58 -1.40
C PRO A 94 3.89 -6.67 -0.92
N VAL A 95 3.99 -6.85 0.39
CA VAL A 95 4.67 -8.00 1.03
C VAL A 95 3.62 -8.99 1.51
N ARG A 96 3.79 -10.29 1.23
CA ARG A 96 2.75 -11.32 1.42
C ARG A 96 2.97 -12.16 2.67
N GLY A 97 2.13 -12.01 3.68
CA GLY A 97 2.20 -12.78 4.93
C GLY A 97 0.87 -13.35 5.40
N SER A 98 0.91 -14.33 6.31
CA SER A 98 -0.24 -14.67 7.16
C SER A 98 0.23 -15.10 8.55
N THR A 99 -0.62 -14.91 9.55
CA THR A 99 -0.38 -15.33 10.93
C THR A 99 -0.24 -16.84 11.06
N SER A 100 -0.88 -17.62 10.19
CA SER A 100 -0.85 -19.10 10.22
C SER A 100 0.29 -19.71 9.41
N ARG A 101 0.70 -19.10 8.29
CA ARG A 101 1.74 -19.63 7.38
C ARG A 101 2.48 -18.50 6.66
N GLY A 102 3.78 -18.38 6.90
CA GLY A 102 4.64 -17.44 6.19
C GLY A 102 4.80 -16.07 6.86
N GLY A 103 4.35 -15.89 8.10
CA GLY A 103 4.60 -14.67 8.88
C GLY A 103 6.09 -14.38 9.07
N ALA A 104 6.89 -15.38 9.45
CA ALA A 104 8.35 -15.22 9.60
C ALA A 104 9.07 -14.89 8.28
N GLN A 105 8.56 -15.38 7.15
CA GLN A 105 9.07 -15.02 5.83
C GLN A 105 8.71 -13.57 5.49
N ALA A 106 7.44 -13.20 5.67
CA ALA A 106 6.98 -11.83 5.41
C ALA A 106 7.70 -10.81 6.28
N LEU A 107 7.99 -11.14 7.55
CA LEU A 107 8.79 -10.28 8.42
C LEU A 107 10.21 -10.08 7.87
N ARG A 108 10.88 -11.15 7.41
CA ARG A 108 12.19 -11.02 6.77
C ARG A 108 12.14 -10.18 5.50
N GLU A 109 11.11 -10.36 4.68
CA GLU A 109 10.89 -9.56 3.47
C GLU A 109 10.67 -8.07 3.82
N LEU A 110 9.91 -7.77 4.87
CA LEU A 110 9.72 -6.40 5.38
C LEU A 110 11.04 -5.80 5.90
N MET A 111 11.83 -6.57 6.65
CA MET A 111 13.14 -6.10 7.13
C MET A 111 14.11 -5.80 5.98
N HIS A 112 14.10 -6.63 4.93
CA HIS A 112 14.89 -6.36 3.73
C HIS A 112 14.36 -5.11 3.00
N ALA A 113 13.04 -5.01 2.81
CA ALA A 113 12.41 -3.87 2.17
C ALA A 113 12.68 -2.56 2.93
N ALA A 114 12.79 -2.58 4.26
CA ALA A 114 13.03 -1.40 5.09
C ALA A 114 14.35 -0.66 4.79
N SER A 115 15.30 -1.30 4.06
CA SER A 115 16.51 -0.63 3.57
C SER A 115 16.24 0.36 2.43
N GLU A 116 15.19 0.12 1.64
CA GLU A 116 14.87 0.90 0.45
C GLU A 116 13.50 1.57 0.54
N TYR A 117 12.58 0.99 1.30
CA TYR A 117 11.18 1.36 1.40
C TYR A 117 10.78 1.75 2.82
N HIS A 118 9.91 2.75 2.96
CA HIS A 118 9.07 2.90 4.13
C HIS A 118 8.17 1.68 4.29
N ILE A 119 7.84 1.34 5.53
CA ILE A 119 6.95 0.22 5.84
C ILE A 119 5.61 0.76 6.33
N ALA A 120 4.50 0.18 5.86
CA ALA A 120 3.15 0.48 6.32
C ALA A 120 2.34 -0.80 6.59
#